data_AF-Q4FV72-F1
#
_entry.id   AF-Q4FV72-F1
#
_cell.length_a   1.000
_cell.length_b   1.000
_cell.length_c   1.000
_cell.angle_alpha   90.00
_cell.angle_beta   90.00
_cell.angle_gamma   90.00
#
_symmetry.space_group_name_H-M   'P 1'
#
loop_
_entity.id
_entity.type
_entity.pdbx_description
1 polymer ?
#
loop_
_entity_poly.entity_id
_entity_poly.type
_entity_poly.pdbx_seq_one_letter_code
_entity_poly.pdbx_strand_id
1 'polypeptide(L)'
;MTVKQSVIKKKSVVKLALSGLSLSALLTLSACSGGDNTAADEPAAINETEAATETVVVEPAAPTEAELTAEAEVPAVEAEEVSAEAATDPEVLAADAGATLYEKQCKVCHEKGLLAAPVFGNKEAWAPRIAKGIDTLHMHSAKGFNKMPAQASAEVSEAQVHAAVDYMVAAVS
;
A
#
# COMPACT_ATOMS: atom_id res chain seq x y z
N MET A 1 6.14 64.70 -0.10
CA MET A 1 5.81 64.09 1.22
C MET A 1 5.17 62.73 0.93
N THR A 2 5.90 61.72 0.48
CA THR A 2 7.13 61.09 1.04
C THR A 2 6.79 60.14 2.19
N VAL A 3 6.33 58.93 1.84
CA VAL A 3 6.46 57.74 2.68
C VAL A 3 7.30 56.74 1.91
N LYS A 4 8.58 56.64 2.27
CA LYS A 4 9.51 55.61 1.80
C LYS A 4 9.74 54.63 2.96
N GLN A 5 10.07 53.39 2.61
CA GLN A 5 10.45 52.30 3.54
C GLN A 5 9.26 51.78 4.39
N SER A 6 9.29 50.54 4.90
CA SER A 6 10.44 49.62 4.94
C SER A 6 10.08 48.14 4.70
N VAL A 7 10.67 47.54 3.66
CA VAL A 7 10.72 46.09 3.48
C VAL A 7 11.94 45.56 4.24
N ILE A 8 11.76 45.18 5.51
CA ILE A 8 12.81 44.55 6.32
C ILE A 8 12.49 43.08 6.54
N LYS A 9 12.92 42.26 5.58
CA LYS A 9 12.94 40.80 5.65
C LYS A 9 13.89 40.40 6.80
N LYS A 10 13.36 40.11 8.00
CA LYS A 10 14.16 39.65 9.15
C LYS A 10 14.79 38.29 8.83
N LYS A 11 16.06 38.31 8.43
CA LYS A 11 16.89 37.11 8.23
C LYS A 11 17.29 36.55 9.60
N SER A 12 16.62 35.51 10.08
CA SER A 12 17.17 34.69 11.16
C SER A 12 18.32 33.86 10.62
N VAL A 13 19.55 34.19 11.01
CA VAL A 13 20.79 33.54 10.55
C VAL A 13 21.29 32.55 11.60
N VAL A 14 21.74 31.37 11.15
CA VAL A 14 22.24 30.29 12.01
C VAL A 14 23.68 30.55 12.48
N LYS A 15 23.87 30.65 13.80
CA LYS A 15 25.09 30.48 14.64
C LYS A 15 24.77 31.03 16.05
N LEU A 16 25.41 30.64 17.17
CA LEU A 16 26.41 29.60 17.47
C LEU A 16 25.75 28.57 18.45
N ALA A 17 26.35 27.77 19.35
CA ALA A 17 27.70 27.68 19.92
C ALA A 17 28.05 26.24 20.37
N LEU A 18 29.21 26.07 21.01
CA LEU A 18 29.64 24.85 21.74
C LEU A 18 29.50 25.08 23.26
N SER A 19 29.23 24.01 24.01
CA SER A 19 30.10 23.58 25.12
C SER A 19 29.80 22.13 25.50
N GLY A 20 30.78 21.39 25.98
CA GLY A 20 30.64 20.00 26.41
C GLY A 20 31.46 19.70 27.67
N LEU A 21 30.96 18.77 28.48
CA LEU A 21 31.53 18.21 29.71
C LEU A 21 30.65 16.98 30.06
N SER A 22 31.09 15.90 30.70
CA SER A 22 32.42 15.27 30.84
C SER A 22 32.18 13.88 31.46
N LEU A 23 33.05 12.92 31.12
CA LEU A 23 33.27 11.61 31.73
C LEU A 23 32.35 11.15 32.89
N SER A 24 31.75 9.96 32.71
CA SER A 24 31.78 8.92 33.75
C SER A 24 31.78 7.54 33.10
N ALA A 25 32.92 6.86 33.17
CA ALA A 25 33.05 5.45 32.81
C ALA A 25 33.38 4.68 34.09
N LEU A 26 32.68 3.57 34.32
CA LEU A 26 33.11 2.53 35.25
C LEU A 26 33.03 1.18 34.54
N LEU A 27 34.04 0.36 34.80
CA LEU A 27 34.36 -0.85 34.05
C LEU A 27 34.36 -2.02 35.03
N THR A 28 33.54 -3.04 34.78
CA THR A 28 33.62 -4.32 35.49
C THR A 28 33.86 -5.45 34.50
N LEU A 29 35.13 -5.79 34.34
CA LEU A 29 35.56 -6.98 33.63
C LEU A 29 35.14 -8.24 34.40
N SER A 30 34.72 -9.28 33.68
CA SER A 30 34.80 -10.66 34.14
C SER A 30 35.25 -11.52 32.96
N ALA A 31 36.13 -12.49 33.22
CA ALA A 31 36.84 -13.26 32.20
C ALA A 31 37.18 -14.66 32.74
N CYS A 32 37.84 -15.47 31.90
CA CYS A 32 38.15 -16.90 32.07
C CYS A 32 36.96 -17.85 31.80
N SER A 33 37.13 -18.97 31.08
CA SER A 33 38.25 -19.35 30.20
C SER A 33 37.90 -20.52 29.28
N GLY A 34 38.51 -20.57 28.09
CA GLY A 34 38.96 -21.79 27.40
C GLY A 34 37.93 -22.83 26.90
N GLY A 35 37.90 -23.04 25.59
CA GLY A 35 37.14 -24.14 24.96
C GLY A 35 37.35 -24.15 23.44
N ASP A 36 38.44 -24.77 22.99
CA ASP A 36 38.70 -24.98 21.55
C ASP A 36 37.72 -26.00 20.96
N ASN A 37 37.27 -25.79 19.72
CA ASN A 37 36.84 -26.83 18.79
C ASN A 37 36.90 -26.30 17.36
N THR A 38 37.28 -27.16 16.41
CA THR A 38 37.55 -26.79 15.02
C THR A 38 36.72 -27.61 14.03
N ALA A 39 36.35 -26.96 12.91
CA ALA A 39 36.04 -27.48 11.56
C ALA A 39 35.09 -28.67 11.34
N ALA A 40 34.53 -28.70 10.13
CA ALA A 40 33.95 -29.87 9.43
C ALA A 40 32.66 -30.50 9.99
N ASP A 41 31.91 -31.31 9.21
CA ASP A 41 31.60 -31.23 7.78
C ASP A 41 30.38 -32.13 7.47
N GLU A 42 29.54 -31.66 6.53
CA GLU A 42 28.48 -32.41 5.82
C GLU A 42 27.49 -33.31 6.66
N PRO A 43 26.71 -34.30 6.14
CA PRO A 43 25.24 -34.17 6.20
C PRO A 43 24.48 -35.25 6.98
N ALA A 44 23.15 -35.05 7.06
CA ALA A 44 22.21 -36.02 7.60
C ALA A 44 21.94 -37.21 6.65
N ALA A 45 21.89 -38.43 7.19
CA ALA A 45 21.36 -39.62 6.54
C ALA A 45 20.85 -40.66 7.57
N ILE A 46 20.11 -41.66 7.05
CA ILE A 46 19.59 -42.91 7.64
C ILE A 46 18.34 -42.84 8.56
N ASN A 47 17.24 -43.44 8.07
CA ASN A 47 16.17 -44.06 8.87
C ASN A 47 15.39 -45.09 8.02
N GLU A 48 15.71 -46.38 8.18
CA GLU A 48 15.08 -47.59 7.61
C GLU A 48 15.43 -48.77 8.54
N THR A 49 14.67 -49.88 8.71
CA THR A 49 13.32 -50.37 8.27
C THR A 49 12.85 -51.47 9.29
N GLU A 50 11.70 -52.18 9.25
CA GLU A 50 10.59 -52.34 8.28
C GLU A 50 9.26 -51.76 8.83
N ALA A 51 8.22 -52.44 9.37
CA ALA A 51 7.83 -53.85 9.58
C ALA A 51 6.29 -53.90 9.86
N ALA A 52 5.49 -54.93 9.57
CA ALA A 52 5.71 -56.24 8.92
C ALA A 52 4.44 -56.66 8.12
N THR A 53 4.63 -57.16 6.88
CA THR A 53 3.78 -58.10 6.08
C THR A 53 2.27 -58.34 6.40
N GLU A 54 1.40 -58.16 5.39
CA GLU A 54 0.70 -59.30 4.74
C GLU A 54 0.40 -58.99 3.24
N THR A 55 0.16 -60.03 2.41
CA THR A 55 0.24 -59.99 0.94
C THR A 55 -1.02 -60.46 0.22
N VAL A 56 -1.38 -59.84 -0.92
CA VAL A 56 -2.04 -60.50 -2.07
C VAL A 56 -1.48 -59.97 -3.39
N VAL A 57 -1.32 -60.84 -4.39
CA VAL A 57 -0.74 -60.55 -5.72
C VAL A 57 -1.75 -60.81 -6.84
N VAL A 58 -1.91 -59.88 -7.80
CA VAL A 58 -2.20 -60.16 -9.23
C VAL A 58 -1.61 -59.03 -10.12
N GLU A 59 -1.08 -59.40 -11.28
CA GLU A 59 -0.50 -58.57 -12.36
C GLU A 59 -0.86 -59.25 -13.71
N PRO A 60 -0.84 -58.61 -14.92
CA PRO A 60 -0.91 -57.18 -15.30
C PRO A 60 -2.10 -56.86 -16.26
N ALA A 61 -2.33 -55.57 -16.54
CA ALA A 61 -2.79 -55.13 -17.88
C ALA A 61 -2.46 -53.63 -18.13
N ALA A 62 -2.07 -53.31 -19.36
CA ALA A 62 -1.89 -51.95 -19.88
C ALA A 62 -2.07 -51.97 -21.42
N PRO A 63 -2.17 -50.82 -22.12
CA PRO A 63 -2.55 -49.48 -21.70
C PRO A 63 -3.81 -48.97 -22.43
N THR A 64 -4.41 -47.85 -21.99
CA THR A 64 -5.28 -47.04 -22.87
C THR A 64 -5.03 -45.56 -22.69
N GLU A 65 -4.60 -44.96 -23.79
CA GLU A 65 -4.63 -43.53 -24.11
C GLU A 65 -6.03 -42.92 -23.90
N ALA A 66 -6.10 -41.75 -23.27
CA ALA A 66 -7.34 -40.98 -23.09
C ALA A 66 -7.02 -39.48 -22.99
N GLU A 67 -6.94 -38.84 -24.14
CA GLU A 67 -6.94 -37.38 -24.30
C GLU A 67 -8.25 -36.77 -23.75
N LEU A 68 -8.15 -35.69 -22.96
CA LEU A 68 -9.16 -34.63 -23.01
C LEU A 68 -8.60 -33.28 -22.55
N THR A 69 -8.31 -32.41 -23.52
CA THR A 69 -8.15 -30.98 -23.29
C THR A 69 -9.50 -30.27 -23.25
N ALA A 70 -9.74 -29.47 -22.21
CA ALA A 70 -10.78 -28.45 -22.13
C ALA A 70 -10.17 -27.29 -21.31
N GLU A 71 -9.94 -26.06 -21.81
CA GLU A 71 -10.49 -25.34 -22.98
C GLU A 71 -12.00 -25.09 -22.89
N ALA A 72 -12.38 -23.81 -22.95
CA ALA A 72 -13.69 -23.24 -22.60
C ALA A 72 -14.08 -23.43 -21.10
N GLU A 73 -14.84 -22.52 -20.47
CA GLU A 73 -15.51 -21.33 -21.00
C GLU A 73 -15.34 -20.14 -20.03
N VAL A 74 -15.03 -18.95 -20.55
CA VAL A 74 -15.08 -17.70 -19.76
C VAL A 74 -16.46 -17.08 -20.03
N PRO A 75 -17.38 -17.09 -19.04
CA PRO A 75 -18.71 -16.51 -19.25
C PRO A 75 -18.60 -15.01 -19.54
N ALA A 76 -19.53 -14.53 -20.37
CA ALA A 76 -19.46 -13.24 -21.02
C ALA A 76 -19.33 -12.04 -20.06
N VAL A 77 -18.71 -10.97 -20.56
CA VAL A 77 -18.78 -9.65 -19.96
C VAL A 77 -20.21 -9.10 -20.07
N GLU A 78 -21.00 -9.27 -19.02
CA GLU A 78 -22.32 -8.67 -18.92
C GLU A 78 -22.18 -7.16 -18.65
N ALA A 79 -22.20 -6.39 -19.74
CA ALA A 79 -22.04 -4.95 -19.72
C ALA A 79 -23.36 -4.27 -19.31
N GLU A 80 -23.67 -4.26 -18.02
CA GLU A 80 -24.78 -3.47 -17.49
C GLU A 80 -24.53 -1.97 -17.70
N GLU A 81 -25.37 -1.38 -18.56
CA GLU A 81 -25.91 -0.03 -18.48
C GLU A 81 -24.96 1.06 -17.92
N VAL A 82 -24.20 1.71 -18.82
CA VAL A 82 -23.65 3.04 -18.52
C VAL A 82 -24.82 4.02 -18.44
N SER A 83 -25.39 4.14 -17.25
CA SER A 83 -26.36 5.18 -16.91
C SER A 83 -25.73 6.54 -17.20
N ALA A 84 -26.23 7.21 -18.24
CA ALA A 84 -25.66 8.47 -18.73
C ALA A 84 -25.90 9.59 -17.72
N GLU A 85 -24.89 9.85 -16.89
CA GLU A 85 -24.94 10.89 -15.87
C GLU A 85 -25.09 12.27 -16.53
N ALA A 86 -26.19 12.95 -16.24
CA ALA A 86 -26.47 14.26 -16.82
C ALA A 86 -25.45 15.28 -16.29
N ALA A 87 -24.69 15.89 -17.19
CA ALA A 87 -23.69 16.90 -16.85
C ALA A 87 -24.34 18.08 -16.10
N THR A 88 -24.12 18.13 -14.79
CA THR A 88 -24.50 19.23 -13.92
C THR A 88 -23.57 20.43 -14.15
N ASP A 89 -24.07 21.63 -13.84
CA ASP A 89 -23.25 22.84 -13.84
C ASP A 89 -22.13 22.71 -12.78
N PRO A 90 -20.86 23.04 -13.08
CA PRO A 90 -19.73 22.65 -12.25
C PRO A 90 -19.74 23.32 -10.86
N GLU A 91 -19.78 22.50 -9.80
CA GLU A 91 -19.74 22.98 -8.41
C GLU A 91 -18.43 23.75 -8.12
N VAL A 92 -18.57 25.02 -7.72
CA VAL A 92 -17.43 25.87 -7.36
C VAL A 92 -17.00 25.59 -5.92
N LEU A 93 -16.00 24.72 -5.77
CA LEU A 93 -15.42 24.33 -4.48
C LEU A 93 -14.42 25.37 -3.93
N ALA A 94 -14.21 25.32 -2.61
CA ALA A 94 -13.09 25.98 -1.96
C ALA A 94 -11.76 25.30 -2.35
N ALA A 95 -10.68 26.08 -2.47
CA ALA A 95 -9.38 25.58 -2.94
C ALA A 95 -8.74 24.51 -2.02
N ASP A 96 -9.15 24.43 -0.75
CA ASP A 96 -8.72 23.42 0.22
C ASP A 96 -9.69 22.22 0.33
N ALA A 97 -10.84 22.22 -0.36
CA ALA A 97 -11.94 21.28 -0.13
C ALA A 97 -11.50 19.81 -0.14
N GLY A 98 -10.64 19.42 -1.10
CA GLY A 98 -10.10 18.06 -1.19
C GLY A 98 -9.20 17.66 -0.02
N ALA A 99 -8.34 18.57 0.45
CA ALA A 99 -7.51 18.35 1.65
C ALA A 99 -8.37 18.29 2.92
N THR A 100 -9.37 19.17 3.01
CA THR A 100 -10.35 19.24 4.09
C THR A 100 -11.22 17.98 4.17
N LEU A 101 -11.61 17.39 3.04
CA LEU A 101 -12.33 16.11 3.02
C LEU A 101 -11.41 14.92 3.32
N TYR A 102 -10.18 14.92 2.77
CA TYR A 102 -9.17 13.90 3.08
C TYR A 102 -8.93 13.78 4.58
N GLU A 103 -8.64 14.89 5.28
CA GLU A 103 -8.39 14.90 6.73
C GLU A 103 -9.60 14.44 7.55
N LYS A 104 -10.83 14.72 7.09
CA LYS A 104 -12.08 14.32 7.78
C LYS A 104 -12.45 12.85 7.58
N GLN A 105 -12.20 12.28 6.40
CA GLN A 105 -12.78 11.00 5.99
C GLN A 105 -11.73 10.04 5.44
N CYS A 106 -11.07 10.38 4.32
CA CYS A 106 -10.21 9.43 3.60
C CYS A 106 -8.97 9.01 4.40
N LYS A 107 -8.43 9.91 5.24
CA LYS A 107 -7.22 9.72 6.04
C LYS A 107 -7.25 8.47 6.92
N VAL A 108 -8.41 8.10 7.48
CA VAL A 108 -8.54 6.98 8.41
C VAL A 108 -8.05 5.65 7.80
N CYS A 109 -8.20 5.49 6.48
CA CYS A 109 -7.64 4.36 5.74
C CYS A 109 -6.31 4.70 5.07
N HIS A 110 -6.22 5.87 4.42
CA HIS A 110 -5.12 6.18 3.51
C HIS A 110 -3.84 6.72 4.19
N GLU A 111 -3.87 7.14 5.46
CA GLU A 111 -2.64 7.53 6.17
C GLU A 111 -1.71 6.33 6.40
N LYS A 112 -2.27 5.15 6.69
CA LYS A 112 -1.53 3.96 7.14
C LYS A 112 -1.85 2.67 6.35
N GLY A 113 -2.67 2.77 5.30
CA GLY A 113 -3.01 1.63 4.43
C GLY A 113 -3.97 0.61 5.06
N LEU A 114 -4.91 1.08 5.89
CA LEU A 114 -5.93 0.21 6.50
C LEU A 114 -6.72 -0.52 5.41
N LEU A 115 -7.05 -1.81 5.65
CA LEU A 115 -7.68 -2.69 4.66
C LEU A 115 -6.92 -2.82 3.33
N ALA A 116 -5.59 -2.56 3.33
CA ALA A 116 -4.73 -2.46 2.14
C ALA A 116 -5.07 -1.30 1.18
N ALA A 117 -5.62 -0.20 1.72
CA ALA A 117 -5.75 1.06 0.99
C ALA A 117 -4.37 1.59 0.53
N PRO A 118 -4.28 2.26 -0.64
CA PRO A 118 -3.03 2.86 -1.10
C PRO A 118 -2.64 4.03 -0.18
N VAL A 119 -1.45 3.92 0.44
CA VAL A 119 -0.93 4.91 1.39
C VAL A 119 -0.71 6.26 0.70
N PHE A 120 -1.18 7.34 1.32
CA PHE A 120 -1.00 8.72 0.86
C PHE A 120 0.50 9.05 0.70
N GLY A 121 0.88 9.69 -0.41
CA GLY A 121 2.28 10.00 -0.73
C GLY A 121 3.14 8.81 -1.19
N ASN A 122 2.66 7.56 -1.18
CA ASN A 122 3.39 6.41 -1.68
C ASN A 122 3.30 6.30 -3.22
N LYS A 123 4.27 6.89 -3.93
CA LYS A 123 4.31 6.91 -5.40
C LYS A 123 4.19 5.53 -6.05
N GLU A 124 4.81 4.49 -5.49
CA GLU A 124 4.77 3.12 -6.02
C GLU A 124 3.37 2.50 -5.90
N ALA A 125 2.69 2.72 -4.77
CA ALA A 125 1.32 2.25 -4.57
C ALA A 125 0.31 2.98 -5.48
N TRP A 126 0.54 4.24 -5.80
CA TRP A 126 -0.38 5.04 -6.61
C TRP A 126 -0.15 4.94 -8.12
N ALA A 127 1.08 4.70 -8.60
CA ALA A 127 1.39 4.58 -10.02
C ALA A 127 0.45 3.64 -10.82
N PRO A 128 0.19 2.37 -10.41
CA PRO A 128 -0.72 1.48 -11.16
C PRO A 128 -2.20 1.86 -11.04
N ARG A 129 -2.55 2.81 -10.17
CA ARG A 129 -3.91 3.35 -9.98
C ARG A 129 -4.12 4.59 -10.86
N ILE A 130 -3.16 5.50 -10.86
CA ILE A 130 -3.13 6.67 -11.77
C ILE A 130 -3.11 6.22 -13.24
N ALA A 131 -2.44 5.10 -13.55
CA ALA A 131 -2.47 4.44 -14.86
C ALA A 131 -3.85 3.92 -15.31
N LYS A 132 -4.92 4.07 -14.51
CA LYS A 132 -6.32 3.80 -14.90
C LYS A 132 -7.10 5.05 -15.36
N GLY A 133 -6.47 6.22 -15.35
CA GLY A 133 -7.12 7.51 -15.64
C GLY A 133 -7.80 8.09 -14.40
N ILE A 134 -7.91 9.42 -14.34
CA ILE A 134 -8.41 10.13 -13.17
C ILE A 134 -9.92 9.90 -12.96
N ASP A 135 -10.69 9.85 -14.05
CA ASP A 135 -12.15 9.65 -14.03
C ASP A 135 -12.52 8.29 -13.40
N THR A 136 -11.70 7.27 -13.65
CA THR A 136 -11.80 5.94 -13.01
C THR A 136 -11.55 6.01 -11.50
N LEU A 137 -10.67 6.89 -11.02
CA LEU A 137 -10.41 7.07 -9.58
C LEU A 137 -11.50 7.91 -8.92
N HIS A 138 -12.00 8.94 -9.61
CA HIS A 138 -13.16 9.74 -9.22
C HIS A 138 -14.39 8.86 -9.01
N MET A 139 -14.83 8.13 -10.05
CA MET A 139 -16.00 7.25 -10.01
C MET A 139 -15.92 6.19 -8.90
N HIS A 140 -14.80 5.46 -8.81
CA HIS A 140 -14.62 4.43 -7.77
C HIS A 140 -14.57 5.00 -6.36
N SER A 141 -14.17 6.26 -6.17
CA SER A 141 -14.14 6.90 -4.85
C SER A 141 -15.51 7.45 -4.46
N ALA A 142 -16.23 8.06 -5.40
CA ALA A 142 -17.59 8.54 -5.19
C ALA A 142 -18.54 7.40 -4.87
N LYS A 143 -18.57 6.37 -5.73
CA LYS A 143 -19.57 5.28 -5.73
C LYS A 143 -19.12 4.03 -4.97
N GLY A 144 -17.84 3.97 -4.57
CA GLY A 144 -17.23 2.87 -3.80
C GLY A 144 -16.65 1.77 -4.69
N PHE A 145 -15.62 1.07 -4.17
CA PHE A 145 -14.92 0.01 -4.92
C PHE A 145 -14.16 -0.95 -3.99
N ASN A 146 -14.35 -2.26 -4.19
CA ASN A 146 -13.71 -3.33 -3.41
C ASN A 146 -13.90 -3.21 -1.88
N LYS A 147 -12.92 -2.63 -1.18
CA LYS A 147 -12.92 -2.41 0.28
C LYS A 147 -13.06 -0.94 0.67
N MET A 148 -13.14 -0.04 -0.31
CA MET A 148 -13.39 1.38 -0.13
C MET A 148 -14.91 1.62 -0.25
N PRO A 149 -15.60 2.08 0.81
CA PRO A 149 -17.01 2.44 0.72
C PRO A 149 -17.18 3.72 -0.12
N ALA A 150 -18.38 3.93 -0.66
CA ALA A 150 -18.77 5.19 -1.29
C ALA A 150 -18.43 6.37 -0.37
N GLN A 151 -17.73 7.37 -0.90
CA GLN A 151 -17.42 8.61 -0.17
C GLN A 151 -18.45 9.71 -0.46
N ALA A 152 -19.20 9.61 -1.55
CA ALA A 152 -20.31 10.51 -1.85
C ALA A 152 -21.53 10.17 -0.97
N SER A 153 -22.25 11.19 -0.52
CA SER A 153 -23.41 11.05 0.36
C SER A 153 -24.31 12.29 0.31
N ALA A 154 -25.41 12.30 1.06
CA ALA A 154 -26.27 13.48 1.18
C ALA A 154 -25.55 14.71 1.81
N GLU A 155 -24.40 14.51 2.47
CA GLU A 155 -23.59 15.57 3.09
C GLU A 155 -22.26 15.84 2.36
N VAL A 156 -21.92 15.04 1.34
CA VAL A 156 -20.64 15.09 0.60
C VAL A 156 -20.92 14.91 -0.89
N SER A 157 -20.77 15.97 -1.69
CA SER A 157 -21.00 15.87 -3.13
C SER A 157 -19.89 15.07 -3.83
N GLU A 158 -20.19 14.50 -4.99
CA GLU A 158 -19.19 13.78 -5.80
C GLU A 158 -18.02 14.70 -6.17
N ALA A 159 -18.28 15.99 -6.47
CA ALA A 159 -17.23 16.97 -6.72
C ALA A 159 -16.25 17.13 -5.53
N GLN A 160 -16.74 17.11 -4.29
CA GLN A 160 -15.88 17.15 -3.10
C GLN A 160 -15.03 15.88 -2.97
N VAL A 161 -15.57 14.71 -3.31
CA VAL A 161 -14.81 13.45 -3.38
C VAL A 161 -13.75 13.52 -4.48
N HIS A 162 -14.09 14.02 -5.66
CA HIS A 162 -13.17 14.15 -6.79
C HIS A 162 -12.00 15.07 -6.44
N ALA A 163 -12.27 16.21 -5.80
CA ALA A 163 -11.23 17.11 -5.27
C ALA A 163 -10.33 16.43 -4.20
N ALA A 164 -10.86 15.51 -3.39
CA ALA A 164 -10.07 14.74 -2.44
C ALA A 164 -9.18 13.70 -3.13
N VAL A 165 -9.67 13.03 -4.18
CA VAL A 165 -8.86 12.16 -5.04
C VAL A 165 -7.74 12.97 -5.72
N ASP A 166 -8.05 14.16 -6.25
CA ASP A 166 -7.05 15.04 -6.88
C ASP A 166 -5.97 15.48 -5.89
N TYR A 167 -6.34 15.81 -4.65
CA TYR A 167 -5.39 16.10 -3.57
C TYR A 167 -4.48 14.90 -3.27
N MET A 168 -5.03 13.69 -3.25
CA MET A 168 -4.27 12.45 -3.00
C MET A 168 -3.35 12.08 -4.17
N VAL A 169 -3.76 12.31 -5.41
CA VAL A 169 -2.96 12.12 -6.63
C VAL A 169 -1.87 13.20 -6.77
N ALA A 170 -2.17 14.45 -6.40
CA ALA A 170 -1.18 15.53 -6.40
C ALA A 170 -0.03 15.28 -5.40
N ALA A 171 -0.28 14.57 -4.30
CA ALA A 171 0.75 14.19 -3.32
C ALA A 171 1.74 13.13 -3.83
N VAL A 172 1.48 12.49 -4.98
CA VAL A 172 2.30 11.43 -5.59
C VAL A 172 2.71 11.71 -7.04
N SER A 173 2.26 12.82 -7.62
CA SER A 173 2.66 13.27 -8.97
C SER A 173 4.07 13.86 -9.00
#